data_AF-A0A2J7KTT0-F1
#
_entry.id   AF-A0A2J7KTT0-F1
#
_cell.length_a   1.000
_cell.length_b   1.000
_cell.length_c   1.000
_cell.angle_alpha   90.00
_cell.angle_beta   90.00
_cell.angle_gamma   90.00
#
_symmetry.space_group_name_H-M   'P 1'
#
loop_
_entity.id
_entity.type
_entity.pdbx_description
1 polymer ?
#
loop_
_entity_poly.entity_id
_entity_poly.type
_entity_poly.pdbx_seq_one_letter_code
_entity_poly.pdbx_strand_id
1 'polypeptide(L)'
;MNARKAVLADNPELILRVLQLRFDESLSYPRISAQTGVSKTAIFSLVRRFHQVFTDWPLSGEYSCGQLARALFPGRYPSTPTVTQPVKAEKTRRNRFSPEFKWRLVQQTLLPGACVAQIARENGINDNLLFNWRHLWRNGGLQPPGEHETSLLPVTLTPEPDNKIPAPVQVEQINTPSDSLCCELVLPAGTLRLKGKLTPALLQTLIREIKGSSH
;
A
#
# COMPACT_ATOMS: atom_id res chain seq x y z
N MET A 1 -4.91 -14.38 -0.29
CA MET A 1 -5.46 -14.68 -1.63
C MET A 1 -5.31 -16.18 -1.86
N ASN A 2 -6.41 -16.94 -1.98
CA ASN A 2 -6.35 -18.40 -1.99
C ASN A 2 -5.75 -18.95 -3.30
N ALA A 3 -4.64 -19.68 -3.20
CA ALA A 3 -3.89 -20.30 -4.29
C ALA A 3 -4.79 -21.14 -5.24
N ARG A 4 -5.87 -21.72 -4.71
CA ARG A 4 -6.83 -22.54 -5.49
C ARG A 4 -7.69 -21.74 -6.50
N LYS A 5 -7.79 -20.41 -6.38
CA LYS A 5 -8.44 -19.55 -7.39
C LYS A 5 -7.53 -19.22 -8.57
N ALA A 6 -6.20 -19.41 -8.43
CA ALA A 6 -5.26 -19.18 -9.52
C ALA A 6 -5.35 -20.32 -10.54
N VAL A 7 -5.34 -21.57 -10.07
CA VAL A 7 -5.29 -22.80 -10.88
C VAL A 7 -6.31 -22.87 -12.02
N LEU A 8 -7.56 -22.40 -11.81
CA LEU A 8 -8.58 -22.41 -12.86
C LEU A 8 -8.27 -21.42 -14.00
N ALA A 9 -7.75 -20.25 -13.66
CA ALA A 9 -7.54 -19.17 -14.62
C ALA A 9 -6.14 -19.18 -15.24
N ASP A 10 -5.30 -20.15 -14.87
CA ASP A 10 -3.99 -20.37 -15.46
C ASP A 10 -4.02 -21.56 -16.46
N ASN A 11 -5.10 -22.37 -16.45
CA ASN A 11 -5.26 -23.56 -17.30
C ASN A 11 -6.50 -23.45 -18.22
N PRO A 12 -6.34 -23.07 -19.50
CA PRO A 12 -7.46 -22.87 -20.43
C PRO A 12 -8.26 -24.17 -20.69
N GLU A 13 -7.57 -25.31 -20.75
CA GLU A 13 -8.22 -26.64 -20.88
C GLU A 13 -9.14 -26.97 -19.71
N LEU A 14 -8.73 -26.58 -18.50
CA LEU A 14 -9.53 -26.81 -17.29
C LEU A 14 -10.81 -25.98 -17.33
N ILE A 15 -10.73 -24.75 -17.85
CA ILE A 15 -11.90 -23.89 -18.05
C ILE A 15 -12.92 -24.57 -18.98
N LEU A 16 -12.47 -25.06 -20.15
CA LEU A 16 -13.35 -25.77 -21.08
C LEU A 16 -13.97 -27.01 -20.43
N ARG A 17 -13.15 -27.83 -19.75
CA ARG A 17 -13.63 -29.05 -19.10
C ARG A 17 -14.70 -28.77 -18.04
N VAL A 18 -14.53 -27.72 -17.24
CA VAL A 18 -15.52 -27.31 -16.23
C VAL A 18 -16.84 -26.87 -16.89
N LEU A 19 -16.79 -26.19 -18.03
CA LEU A 19 -17.97 -25.75 -18.76
C LEU A 19 -18.70 -26.95 -19.40
N GLN A 20 -17.97 -27.88 -20.01
CA GLN A 20 -18.54 -29.13 -20.55
C GLN A 20 -19.23 -29.96 -19.46
N LEU A 21 -18.55 -30.19 -18.33
CA LEU A 21 -19.14 -30.90 -17.19
C LEU A 21 -20.42 -30.23 -16.68
N ARG A 22 -20.49 -28.89 -16.79
CA ARG A 22 -21.65 -28.12 -16.33
C ARG A 22 -22.81 -28.13 -17.31
N PHE A 23 -22.54 -27.91 -18.60
CA PHE A 23 -23.58 -27.65 -19.59
C PHE A 23 -23.94 -28.90 -20.42
N ASP A 24 -22.98 -29.78 -20.70
CA ASP A 24 -23.23 -31.02 -21.44
C ASP A 24 -23.67 -32.13 -20.48
N GLU A 25 -22.90 -32.36 -19.41
CA GLU A 25 -23.17 -33.45 -18.44
C GLU A 25 -24.13 -33.02 -17.30
N SER A 26 -24.53 -31.74 -17.26
CA SER A 26 -25.44 -31.17 -16.23
C SER A 26 -25.04 -31.46 -14.78
N LEU A 27 -23.74 -31.62 -14.50
CA LEU A 27 -23.27 -32.00 -13.18
C LEU A 27 -23.42 -30.88 -12.16
N SER A 28 -23.69 -31.27 -10.92
CA SER A 28 -23.77 -30.34 -9.80
C SER A 28 -22.40 -29.74 -9.47
N TYR A 29 -22.37 -28.49 -9.00
CA TYR A 29 -21.12 -27.81 -8.62
C TYR A 29 -20.22 -28.63 -7.66
N PRO A 30 -20.75 -29.37 -6.67
CA PRO A 30 -19.94 -30.25 -5.83
C PRO A 30 -19.25 -31.37 -6.60
N ARG A 31 -19.93 -31.98 -7.58
CA ARG A 31 -19.39 -33.08 -8.36
C ARG A 31 -18.27 -32.61 -9.29
N ILE A 32 -18.48 -31.47 -9.95
CA ILE A 32 -17.45 -30.81 -10.77
C ILE A 32 -16.22 -30.45 -9.92
N SER A 33 -16.44 -29.96 -8.70
CA SER A 33 -15.37 -29.62 -7.76
C SER A 33 -14.52 -30.84 -7.37
N ALA A 34 -15.16 -31.99 -7.11
CA ALA A 34 -14.47 -33.23 -6.81
C ALA A 34 -13.67 -33.76 -8.01
N GLN A 35 -14.18 -33.60 -9.23
CA GLN A 35 -13.56 -34.14 -10.45
C GLN A 35 -12.41 -33.27 -11.00
N THR A 36 -12.47 -31.96 -10.79
CA THR A 36 -11.50 -31.00 -11.36
C THR A 36 -10.53 -30.44 -10.32
N GLY A 37 -10.76 -30.70 -9.03
CA GLY A 37 -10.01 -30.09 -7.92
C GLY A 37 -10.26 -28.59 -7.73
N VAL A 38 -11.14 -27.98 -8.53
CA VAL A 38 -11.47 -26.55 -8.46
C VAL A 38 -12.51 -26.30 -7.38
N SER A 39 -12.35 -25.23 -6.60
CA SER A 39 -13.34 -24.87 -5.58
C SER A 39 -14.72 -24.60 -6.18
N LYS A 40 -15.80 -25.04 -5.51
CA LYS A 40 -17.21 -24.74 -5.87
C LYS A 40 -17.42 -23.26 -6.20
N THR A 41 -16.84 -22.36 -5.40
CA THR A 41 -16.94 -20.90 -5.61
C THR A 41 -16.28 -20.42 -6.90
N ALA A 42 -15.18 -21.04 -7.33
CA ALA A 42 -14.50 -20.69 -8.57
C ALA A 42 -15.30 -21.21 -9.78
N ILE A 43 -15.89 -22.40 -9.69
CA ILE A 43 -16.80 -22.94 -10.71
C ILE A 43 -18.03 -22.03 -10.85
N PHE A 44 -18.68 -21.66 -9.75
CA PHE A 44 -19.83 -20.75 -9.78
C PHE A 44 -19.47 -19.40 -10.41
N SER A 45 -18.33 -18.82 -10.03
CA SER A 45 -17.85 -17.56 -10.60
C SER A 45 -17.55 -17.68 -12.10
N LEU A 46 -17.03 -18.83 -12.53
CA LEU A 46 -16.78 -19.11 -13.94
C LEU A 46 -18.07 -19.17 -14.73
N VAL A 47 -19.05 -19.98 -14.28
CA VAL A 47 -20.35 -20.12 -14.94
C VAL A 47 -21.09 -18.79 -14.99
N ARG A 48 -21.09 -18.02 -13.89
CA ARG A 48 -21.67 -16.68 -13.88
C ARG A 48 -21.01 -15.77 -14.91
N ARG A 49 -19.69 -15.83 -15.06
CA ARG A 49 -18.97 -15.02 -16.05
C ARG A 49 -19.22 -15.51 -17.47
N PHE A 50 -19.35 -16.81 -17.67
CA PHE A 50 -19.71 -17.37 -18.97
C PHE A 50 -21.02 -16.77 -19.47
N HIS A 51 -22.07 -16.75 -18.64
CA HIS A 51 -23.35 -16.10 -18.99
C HIS A 51 -23.29 -14.58 -19.17
N GLN A 52 -22.21 -13.90 -18.72
CA GLN A 52 -22.03 -12.47 -18.99
C GLN A 52 -21.43 -12.20 -20.37
N VAL A 53 -20.72 -13.18 -20.92
CA VAL A 53 -19.95 -13.04 -22.17
C VAL A 53 -20.62 -13.79 -23.32
N PHE A 54 -21.28 -14.91 -23.02
CA PHE A 54 -21.90 -15.80 -23.98
C PHE A 54 -23.38 -15.97 -23.66
N THR A 55 -24.21 -15.91 -24.71
CA THR A 55 -25.67 -16.08 -24.62
C THR A 55 -26.07 -17.54 -24.62
N ASP A 56 -25.35 -18.38 -25.37
CA ASP A 56 -25.74 -19.76 -25.64
C ASP A 56 -24.58 -20.75 -25.49
N TRP A 57 -24.94 -21.97 -25.11
CA TRP A 57 -24.06 -23.14 -25.10
C TRP A 57 -24.76 -24.28 -25.87
N PRO A 58 -24.06 -25.05 -26.73
CA PRO A 58 -22.64 -24.95 -27.04
C PRO A 58 -22.31 -23.73 -27.90
N LEU A 59 -21.08 -23.23 -27.77
CA LEU A 59 -20.61 -22.09 -28.56
C LEU A 59 -20.69 -22.45 -30.06
N SER A 60 -21.43 -21.67 -30.85
CA SER A 60 -21.68 -21.96 -32.28
C SER A 60 -20.48 -21.69 -33.21
N GLY A 61 -19.25 -21.88 -32.72
CA GLY A 61 -18.02 -21.75 -33.49
C GLY A 61 -16.89 -22.53 -32.82
N GLU A 62 -15.83 -22.85 -33.57
CA GLU A 62 -14.62 -23.50 -33.06
C GLU A 62 -13.83 -22.55 -32.16
N TYR A 63 -14.33 -22.30 -30.95
CA TYR A 63 -13.57 -21.59 -29.94
C TYR A 63 -12.45 -22.51 -29.45
N SER A 64 -11.21 -22.18 -29.80
CA SER A 64 -10.06 -22.78 -29.14
C SER A 64 -10.10 -22.48 -27.64
N CYS A 65 -9.63 -23.42 -26.80
CA CYS A 65 -9.54 -23.24 -25.34
C CYS A 65 -8.88 -21.90 -24.94
N GLY A 66 -7.86 -21.47 -25.68
CA GLY A 66 -7.20 -20.18 -25.46
C GLY A 66 -8.07 -18.96 -25.77
N GLN A 67 -8.91 -19.04 -26.82
CA GLN A 67 -9.85 -17.96 -27.17
C GLN A 67 -10.97 -17.84 -26.13
N LEU A 68 -11.49 -18.97 -25.66
CA LEU A 68 -12.49 -19.02 -24.59
C LEU A 68 -11.92 -18.47 -23.28
N ALA A 69 -10.72 -18.90 -22.88
CA ALA A 69 -10.06 -18.41 -21.69
C ALA A 69 -9.79 -16.89 -21.76
N ARG A 70 -9.45 -16.38 -22.94
CA ARG A 70 -9.28 -14.93 -23.19
C ARG A 70 -10.59 -14.16 -23.04
N ALA A 71 -11.70 -14.67 -23.58
CA ALA A 71 -13.01 -14.04 -23.45
C ALA A 71 -13.46 -13.96 -21.99
N LEU A 72 -13.19 -15.00 -21.20
CA LEU A 72 -13.56 -15.05 -19.77
C LEU A 72 -12.54 -14.36 -18.84
N PHE A 73 -11.27 -14.26 -19.22
CA PHE A 73 -10.20 -13.68 -18.39
C PHE A 73 -9.27 -12.76 -19.21
N PRO A 74 -9.78 -11.63 -19.75
CA PRO A 74 -9.01 -10.76 -20.65
C PRO A 74 -7.73 -10.19 -20.02
N GLY A 75 -7.72 -9.98 -18.69
CA GLY A 75 -6.54 -9.48 -17.98
C GLY A 75 -5.48 -10.54 -17.65
N ARG A 76 -5.71 -11.82 -17.91
CA ARG A 76 -4.74 -12.90 -17.68
C ARG A 76 -4.16 -13.52 -18.94
N TYR A 77 -4.85 -13.39 -20.06
CA TYR A 77 -4.41 -13.90 -21.37
C TYR A 77 -4.18 -12.72 -22.33
N PRO A 78 -3.06 -11.97 -22.19
CA PRO A 78 -2.67 -10.98 -23.18
C PRO A 78 -2.38 -11.68 -24.51
N SER A 79 -2.76 -11.05 -25.61
CA SER A 79 -2.45 -11.56 -26.95
C SER A 79 -1.01 -11.25 -27.27
N THR A 80 -0.26 -12.19 -27.85
CA THR A 80 0.97 -11.87 -28.54
C THR A 80 1.07 -12.62 -29.87
N PRO A 81 1.83 -12.11 -30.87
CA PRO A 81 2.51 -10.81 -30.94
C PRO A 81 2.09 -9.97 -32.17
N THR A 82 1.88 -8.67 -31.98
CA THR A 82 2.28 -7.68 -32.98
C THR A 82 2.80 -6.48 -32.22
N VAL A 83 4.03 -6.09 -32.56
CA VAL A 83 4.78 -4.95 -32.08
C VAL A 83 3.87 -3.74 -31.92
N THR A 84 3.59 -3.32 -30.69
CA THR A 84 3.38 -1.93 -30.25
C THR A 84 3.25 -1.94 -28.72
N GLN A 85 4.34 -1.52 -28.09
CA GLN A 85 4.49 -0.92 -26.76
C GLN A 85 3.75 -1.52 -25.53
N PRO A 86 4.41 -1.58 -24.35
CA PRO A 86 3.79 -2.03 -23.12
C PRO A 86 2.81 -0.96 -22.62
N VAL A 87 1.56 -1.02 -23.08
CA VAL A 87 0.47 -0.35 -22.36
C VAL A 87 0.30 -1.12 -21.07
N LYS A 88 0.95 -0.62 -20.03
CA LYS A 88 0.79 -1.06 -18.65
C LYS A 88 -0.72 -1.10 -18.40
N ALA A 89 -1.30 -2.30 -18.37
CA ALA A 89 -2.67 -2.49 -17.98
C ALA A 89 -2.76 -2.03 -16.52
N GLU A 90 -3.05 -0.75 -16.34
CA GLU A 90 -3.42 -0.15 -15.07
C GLU A 90 -4.70 -0.90 -14.70
N LYS A 91 -4.56 -2.01 -13.96
CA LYS A 91 -5.66 -2.62 -13.20
C LYS A 91 -6.43 -1.43 -12.65
N THR A 92 -7.70 -1.26 -13.05
CA THR A 92 -8.56 -0.18 -12.58
C THR A 92 -8.49 -0.14 -11.06
N ARG A 93 -7.54 0.63 -10.55
CA ARG A 93 -7.07 0.55 -9.17
C ARG A 93 -7.98 1.52 -8.46
N ARG A 94 -9.01 0.96 -7.84
CA ARG A 94 -9.88 1.54 -6.80
C ARG A 94 -9.51 3.00 -6.51
N ASN A 95 -10.32 3.94 -6.98
CA ASN A 95 -10.24 5.39 -6.76
C ASN A 95 -8.84 5.86 -6.33
N ARG A 96 -7.99 6.13 -7.32
CA ARG A 96 -6.69 6.73 -7.07
C ARG A 96 -6.90 8.21 -6.71
N PHE A 97 -7.15 8.47 -5.43
CA PHE A 97 -7.22 9.84 -4.91
C PHE A 97 -5.87 10.55 -5.11
N SER A 98 -5.93 11.80 -5.57
CA SER A 98 -4.75 12.66 -5.74
C SER A 98 -3.95 12.77 -4.42
N PRO A 99 -2.60 12.77 -4.46
CA PRO A 99 -1.78 12.97 -3.26
C PRO A 99 -2.11 14.29 -2.54
N GLU A 100 -2.44 15.36 -3.28
CA GLU A 100 -2.87 16.64 -2.71
C GLU A 100 -4.16 16.50 -1.91
N PHE A 101 -5.13 15.77 -2.47
CA PHE A 101 -6.40 15.51 -1.80
C PHE A 101 -6.18 14.71 -0.51
N LYS A 102 -5.35 13.66 -0.55
CA LYS A 102 -5.00 12.88 0.65
C LYS A 102 -4.34 13.75 1.71
N TRP A 103 -3.39 14.59 1.31
CA TRP A 103 -2.67 15.49 2.20
C TRP A 103 -3.60 16.47 2.89
N ARG A 104 -4.46 17.16 2.12
CA ARG A 104 -5.43 18.13 2.66
C ARG A 104 -6.33 17.51 3.72
N LEU A 105 -6.85 16.32 3.46
CA LEU A 105 -7.75 15.65 4.40
C LEU A 105 -7.00 15.18 5.65
N VAL A 106 -5.77 14.67 5.51
CA VAL A 106 -4.94 14.31 6.68
C VAL A 106 -4.68 15.55 7.54
N GLN A 107 -4.35 16.70 6.95
CA GLN A 107 -4.17 17.96 7.68
C GLN A 107 -5.42 18.38 8.46
N GLN A 108 -6.61 18.26 7.86
CA GLN A 108 -7.87 18.51 8.57
C GLN A 108 -8.05 17.59 9.80
N THR A 109 -7.58 16.34 9.74
CA THR A 109 -7.65 15.43 10.90
C THR A 109 -6.65 15.73 12.02
N LEU A 110 -5.65 16.58 11.77
CA LEU A 110 -4.65 16.97 12.77
C LEU A 110 -5.11 18.15 13.64
N LEU A 111 -6.16 18.86 13.23
CA LEU A 111 -6.73 19.96 14.02
C LEU A 111 -7.33 19.45 15.35
N PRO A 112 -7.17 20.19 16.45
CA PRO A 112 -7.76 19.82 17.74
C PRO A 112 -9.29 19.83 17.64
N GLY A 113 -9.95 18.73 18.03
CA GLY A 113 -11.40 18.57 17.93
C GLY A 113 -11.91 18.02 16.58
N ALA A 114 -11.02 17.68 15.64
CA ALA A 114 -11.41 17.13 14.35
C ALA A 114 -12.04 15.73 14.45
N CYS A 115 -13.29 15.58 13.98
CA CYS A 115 -13.93 14.28 13.84
C CYS A 115 -13.61 13.66 12.47
N VAL A 116 -12.79 12.60 12.45
CA VAL A 116 -12.37 11.90 11.22
C VAL A 116 -13.57 11.41 10.40
N ALA A 117 -14.60 10.87 11.07
CA ALA A 117 -15.79 10.36 10.42
C ALA A 117 -16.65 11.46 9.78
N GLN A 118 -16.65 12.68 10.35
CA GLN A 118 -17.33 13.83 9.77
C GLN A 118 -16.59 14.33 8.53
N ILE A 119 -15.27 14.53 8.64
CA ILE A 119 -14.42 14.95 7.53
C ILE A 119 -14.52 13.97 6.35
N ALA A 120 -14.55 12.67 6.63
CA ALA A 120 -14.72 11.65 5.59
C ALA A 120 -16.08 11.77 4.88
N ARG A 121 -17.16 11.97 5.63
CA ARG A 121 -18.52 12.16 5.09
C ARG A 121 -18.64 13.42 4.24
N GLU A 122 -18.12 14.54 4.72
CA GLU A 122 -18.12 15.82 3.98
C GLU A 122 -17.34 15.74 2.67
N ASN A 123 -16.31 14.89 2.61
CA ASN A 123 -15.48 14.69 1.42
C ASN A 123 -15.89 13.45 0.58
N GLY A 124 -17.01 12.79 0.92
CA GLY A 124 -17.51 11.63 0.18
C GLY A 124 -16.56 10.42 0.17
N ILE A 125 -15.71 10.27 1.19
CA ILE A 125 -14.77 9.16 1.31
C ILE A 125 -15.10 8.26 2.49
N ASN A 126 -14.59 7.03 2.43
CA ASN A 126 -14.69 6.10 3.55
C ASN A 126 -13.78 6.55 4.70
N ASP A 127 -14.30 6.57 5.93
CA ASP A 127 -13.58 6.96 7.14
C ASP A 127 -12.37 6.07 7.42
N ASN A 128 -12.47 4.76 7.17
CA ASN A 128 -11.37 3.81 7.27
C ASN A 128 -10.21 4.18 6.31
N LEU A 129 -10.53 4.75 5.14
CA LEU A 129 -9.50 5.20 4.19
C LEU A 129 -8.71 6.39 4.76
N LEU A 130 -9.41 7.32 5.41
CA LEU A 130 -8.80 8.48 6.04
C LEU A 130 -7.95 8.11 7.26
N PHE A 131 -8.38 7.13 8.07
CA PHE A 131 -7.55 6.57 9.15
C PHE A 131 -6.24 5.96 8.61
N ASN A 132 -6.33 5.20 7.53
CA ASN A 132 -5.15 4.61 6.89
C ASN A 132 -4.20 5.68 6.37
N TRP A 133 -4.70 6.76 5.76
CA TRP A 133 -3.85 7.88 5.31
C TRP A 133 -3.21 8.61 6.48
N ARG A 134 -3.95 8.85 7.57
CA ARG A 134 -3.36 9.47 8.78
C ARG A 134 -2.25 8.60 9.38
N HIS A 135 -2.42 7.29 9.37
CA HIS A 135 -1.38 6.36 9.84
C HIS A 135 -0.15 6.38 8.93
N LEU A 136 -0.36 6.33 7.60
CA LEU A 136 0.72 6.44 6.62
C LEU A 136 1.50 7.75 6.76
N TRP A 137 0.82 8.87 7.03
CA TRP A 137 1.45 10.16 7.28
C TRP A 137 2.36 10.12 8.53
N ARG A 138 1.87 9.57 9.65
CA ARG A 138 2.69 9.42 10.88
C ARG A 138 3.93 8.54 10.67
N ASN A 139 3.85 7.59 9.75
CA ASN A 139 4.94 6.69 9.41
C ASN A 139 5.84 7.22 8.27
N GLY A 140 5.63 8.47 7.82
CA GLY A 140 6.43 9.10 6.75
C GLY A 140 6.12 8.63 5.32
N GLY A 141 5.05 7.86 5.12
CA GLY A 141 4.64 7.32 3.81
C GLY A 141 3.74 8.24 2.98
N LEU A 142 3.24 9.33 3.56
CA LEU A 142 2.51 10.41 2.86
C LEU A 142 3.24 11.72 3.11
N GLN A 143 4.06 12.14 2.15
CA GLN A 143 4.74 13.43 2.16
C GLN A 143 3.86 14.51 1.51
N PRO A 144 4.05 15.79 1.88
CA PRO A 144 3.35 16.88 1.23
C PRO A 144 3.68 16.91 -0.27
N PRO A 145 2.71 17.29 -1.12
CA PRO A 145 2.97 17.53 -2.53
C PRO A 145 3.98 18.67 -2.67
N GLY A 146 5.20 18.37 -3.12
CA GLY A 146 6.25 19.38 -3.35
C GLY A 146 7.59 19.12 -2.64
N GLU A 147 7.65 18.25 -1.63
CA GLU A 147 8.94 17.91 -0.96
C GLU A 147 9.80 16.90 -1.73
N HIS A 148 9.48 16.64 -3.00
CA HIS A 148 10.39 15.95 -3.92
C HIS A 148 11.41 16.89 -4.58
N GLU A 149 11.37 18.19 -4.27
CA GLU A 149 12.49 19.07 -4.58
C GLU A 149 13.37 19.13 -3.34
N THR A 150 14.43 18.32 -3.33
CA THR A 150 15.64 18.62 -2.58
C THR A 150 16.14 19.99 -3.06
N SER A 151 15.56 21.07 -2.53
CA SER A 151 16.05 22.41 -2.74
C SER A 151 17.36 22.50 -1.99
N LEU A 152 18.47 22.36 -2.72
CA LEU A 152 19.79 22.70 -2.21
C LEU A 152 19.75 24.18 -1.82
N LEU A 153 19.76 24.47 -0.53
CA LEU A 153 19.95 25.83 -0.05
C LEU A 153 21.34 26.28 -0.50
N PRO A 154 21.48 27.40 -1.24
CA PRO A 154 22.78 27.90 -1.61
C PRO A 154 23.52 28.32 -0.35
N VAL A 155 24.53 27.54 0.05
CA VAL A 155 25.51 27.96 1.04
C VAL A 155 26.44 28.93 0.33
N THR A 156 26.19 30.22 0.49
CA THR A 156 27.13 31.26 0.04
C THR A 156 28.39 31.17 0.90
N LEU A 157 29.48 30.67 0.33
CA LEU A 157 30.81 30.77 0.94
C LEU A 157 31.27 32.22 0.77
N THR A 158 31.11 33.03 1.82
CA THR A 158 31.72 34.36 1.88
C THR A 158 33.24 34.16 1.98
N PRO A 159 34.07 34.76 1.10
CA PRO A 159 35.52 34.69 1.26
C PRO A 159 35.93 35.40 2.55
N GLU A 160 36.76 34.74 3.35
CA GLU A 160 37.36 35.27 4.58
C GLU A 160 38.10 36.59 4.30
N PRO A 161 37.84 37.66 5.06
CA PRO A 161 38.84 38.69 5.29
C PRO A 161 39.52 38.45 6.64
N ASP A 162 40.85 38.46 6.57
CA ASP A 162 41.77 38.43 7.69
C ASP A 162 41.50 39.55 8.73
N ASN A 163 41.68 39.16 10.00
CA ASN A 163 42.06 39.95 11.17
C ASN A 163 41.09 40.93 11.88
N LYS A 164 40.90 40.57 13.17
CA LYS A 164 40.70 41.39 14.40
C LYS A 164 39.28 41.86 14.81
N ILE A 165 38.77 41.14 15.81
CA ILE A 165 37.74 41.40 16.85
C ILE A 165 37.82 42.86 17.37
N PRO A 166 36.70 43.62 17.59
CA PRO A 166 35.69 43.30 18.62
C PRO A 166 34.19 43.53 18.32
N ALA A 167 33.40 42.57 18.84
CA ALA A 167 31.99 42.54 19.24
C ALA A 167 30.96 43.49 18.59
N PRO A 168 29.86 42.91 18.07
CA PRO A 168 28.54 43.54 18.08
C PRO A 168 27.47 42.69 18.79
N VAL A 169 26.86 43.31 19.81
CA VAL A 169 25.41 43.30 20.13
C VAL A 169 24.58 42.18 19.48
N GLN A 170 24.15 41.21 20.30
CA GLN A 170 23.10 40.26 19.95
C GLN A 170 21.73 40.93 20.13
N VAL A 171 21.03 41.16 19.02
CA VAL A 171 19.59 41.43 18.99
C VAL A 171 18.84 40.11 19.19
N GLU A 172 17.79 40.17 19.99
CA GLU A 172 16.94 39.08 20.47
C GLU A 172 16.55 38.06 19.39
N GLN A 173 17.09 36.84 19.53
CA GLN A 173 16.42 35.62 19.08
C GLN A 173 16.06 34.83 20.33
N ILE A 174 14.74 34.73 20.55
CA ILE A 174 14.10 33.89 21.55
C ILE A 174 14.37 32.43 21.13
N ASN A 175 15.57 31.96 21.44
CA ASN A 175 15.93 30.56 21.38
C ASN A 175 15.19 29.88 22.53
N THR A 176 14.11 29.16 22.24
CA THR A 176 13.68 28.08 23.13
C THR A 176 14.72 26.96 22.94
N PRO A 177 15.56 26.63 23.94
CA PRO A 177 16.45 25.50 23.82
C PRO A 177 15.59 24.24 23.86
N SER A 178 15.48 23.52 22.75
CA SER A 178 14.97 22.16 22.75
C SER A 178 16.04 21.26 23.37
N ASP A 179 16.27 21.42 24.68
CA ASP A 179 17.16 20.63 25.53
C ASP A 179 16.52 19.27 25.88
N SER A 180 16.02 18.59 24.84
CA SER A 180 15.46 17.25 24.93
C SER A 180 16.44 16.30 24.28
N LEU A 181 17.57 16.07 24.94
CA LEU A 181 18.47 14.97 24.62
C LEU A 181 17.65 13.67 24.64
N CYS A 182 17.71 12.91 23.55
CA CYS A 182 16.94 11.69 23.37
C CYS A 182 17.90 10.52 23.20
N CYS A 183 17.93 9.59 24.15
CA CYS A 183 18.71 8.36 24.06
C CYS A 183 17.79 7.20 23.68
N GLU A 184 18.20 6.42 22.68
CA GLU A 184 17.50 5.26 22.19
C GLU A 184 18.38 4.02 22.37
N LEU A 185 17.83 2.97 22.96
CA LEU A 185 18.51 1.70 23.16
C LEU A 185 17.68 0.57 22.54
N VAL A 186 18.27 -0.15 21.60
CA VAL A 186 17.65 -1.27 20.90
C VAL A 186 18.09 -2.57 21.56
N LEU A 187 17.16 -3.27 22.20
CA LEU A 187 17.35 -4.57 22.84
C LEU A 187 16.63 -5.66 22.01
N PRO A 188 17.02 -6.94 22.11
CA PRO A 188 16.35 -8.03 21.40
C PRO A 188 14.85 -8.16 21.74
N ALA A 189 14.47 -7.74 22.95
CA ALA A 189 13.09 -7.78 23.45
C ALA A 189 12.28 -6.49 23.15
N GLY A 190 12.90 -5.45 22.57
CA GLY A 190 12.22 -4.19 22.25
C GLY A 190 13.13 -2.96 22.30
N THR A 191 12.57 -1.79 22.01
CA THR A 191 13.30 -0.52 21.95
C THR A 191 12.90 0.40 23.10
N LEU A 192 13.88 0.86 23.89
CA LEU A 192 13.67 1.82 24.98
C LEU A 192 14.11 3.21 24.54
N ARG A 193 13.23 4.20 24.70
CA ARG A 193 13.49 5.61 24.35
C ARG A 193 13.35 6.52 25.57
N LEU A 194 14.40 7.26 25.88
CA LEU A 194 14.46 8.21 26.98
C LEU A 194 14.54 9.64 26.44
N LYS A 195 13.66 10.53 26.89
CA LYS A 195 13.58 11.93 26.47
C LYS A 195 13.74 12.85 27.69
N GLY A 196 14.61 13.85 27.59
CA GLY A 196 14.76 14.91 28.60
C GLY A 196 16.22 15.17 28.96
N LYS A 197 16.46 15.78 30.13
CA LYS A 197 17.82 16.04 30.62
C LYS A 197 18.50 14.74 31.05
N LEU A 198 19.32 14.20 30.16
CA LEU A 198 20.06 12.95 30.39
C LEU A 198 21.36 13.24 31.13
N THR A 199 21.32 13.15 32.47
CA THR A 199 22.54 13.25 33.28
C THR A 199 23.41 11.98 33.19
N PRO A 200 24.75 12.10 33.25
CA PRO A 200 25.66 10.96 33.18
C PRO A 200 25.37 9.87 34.22
N ALA A 201 24.93 10.26 35.43
CA ALA A 201 24.58 9.32 36.50
C ALA A 201 23.38 8.42 36.16
N LEU A 202 22.38 8.95 35.44
CA LEU A 202 21.22 8.18 34.97
C LEU A 202 21.62 7.17 33.90
N LEU A 203 22.47 7.58 32.95
CA LEU A 203 22.98 6.71 31.90
C LEU A 203 23.84 5.58 32.47
N GLN A 204 24.73 5.89 33.43
CA GLN A 204 25.55 4.86 34.10
C GLN A 204 24.71 3.87 34.91
N THR A 205 23.65 4.33 35.56
CA THR A 205 22.72 3.46 36.29
C THR A 205 21.97 2.54 35.34
N LEU A 206 21.50 3.06 34.20
CA LEU A 206 20.81 2.27 33.18
C LEU A 206 21.74 1.19 32.58
N ILE A 207 22.98 1.55 32.26
CA ILE A 207 23.99 0.59 31.75
C ILE A 207 24.30 -0.49 32.80
N ARG A 208 24.38 -0.12 34.09
CA ARG A 208 24.61 -1.07 35.19
C ARG A 208 23.46 -2.06 35.33
N GLU A 209 22.21 -1.61 35.31
CA GLU A 209 21.03 -2.48 35.41
C GLU A 209 20.90 -3.44 34.22
N ILE A 210 21.15 -2.95 33.01
CA ILE A 210 21.13 -3.79 31.80
C ILE A 210 22.24 -4.84 31.84
N LYS A 211 23.40 -4.52 32.41
CA LYS A 211 24.51 -5.46 32.58
C LYS A 211 24.29 -6.43 33.76
N GLY A 212 23.52 -6.03 34.78
CA GLY A 212 23.21 -6.83 35.97
C GLY A 212 22.03 -7.80 35.81
N SER A 213 21.13 -7.56 34.85
CA SER A 213 19.96 -8.42 34.60
C SER A 213 20.23 -9.61 33.68
N SER A 214 21.50 -9.94 33.40
CA SER A 214 21.89 -11.20 32.75
C SER A 214 22.12 -12.27 33.80
N HIS A 215 21.03 -12.81 34.38
CA HIS A 215 21.08 -14.03 35.18
C HIS A 215 19.83 -14.88 34.96
#